data_AF-A0A2V3J5B8-F1
#
_entry.id   AF-A0A2V3J5B8-F1
#
_cell.length_a   1.000
_cell.length_b   1.000
_cell.length_c   1.000
_cell.angle_alpha   90.00
_cell.angle_beta   90.00
_cell.angle_gamma   90.00
#
_symmetry.space_group_name_H-M   'P 1'
#
loop_
_entity.id
_entity.type
_entity.pdbx_description
1 polymer ?
#
loop_
_entity_poly.entity_id
_entity_poly.type
_entity_poly.pdbx_seq_one_letter_code
_entity_poly.pdbx_strand_id
1 'polypeptide(L)'
;MLKLLLMLLLSSVHCFQPSPGVVNSVKSPIINGNRVVQTRLFAQIPDWNGKPARVNFITSHGPDLYVCTDTTGGLIYKVTPWGQVSMFFNVADAIFRTTGRRMSFANRIHGGLRSLAFHPLFSENGLLYVSAMEEKPTEPWRFRYLSTPPKTARADSVVIEFRYDFKQNRVLSWTYREVLRIGVPVFDHPIRQIGFYWRNLYISHGDGSVQSATAGGGQRNDALGKILRINPLKHGNQPYSIPFLNPFVNTWRMPEIYATGFRNPHNFCFGKWGELFVTDVGRDNFEEINIVKPGANYGWSEREGNARHLPGGGLLSGIAPLPWNDSAYGYTYPNVILGHAARYGRRFVGQAISSSCPIENTSPLSNTILFSNFPTGDMYYSLLSEMRFANTTGAPWQLSSARVFRPRIFFDHDNNPNTPPIRVQRLLDIVQMDPRFASEKRVDVRFGRGPSGEIYWSSKKNGRIYLITNSM
;
A
#
# COMPACT_ATOMS: atom_id res chain seq x y z
N MET A 1 40.66 62.94 -11.89
CA MET A 1 41.10 62.11 -13.03
C MET A 1 41.07 60.65 -12.60
N LEU A 2 40.25 59.87 -13.30
CA LEU A 2 40.21 58.40 -13.46
C LEU A 2 40.30 57.43 -12.25
N LYS A 3 39.13 56.81 -12.02
CA LYS A 3 38.79 55.48 -11.50
C LYS A 3 39.86 54.38 -11.66
N LEU A 4 39.97 53.48 -10.67
CA LEU A 4 39.68 52.06 -10.89
C LEU A 4 39.29 51.36 -9.58
N LEU A 5 38.06 50.86 -9.55
CA LEU A 5 37.42 50.13 -8.46
C LEU A 5 37.47 48.63 -8.78
N LEU A 6 37.71 47.86 -7.73
CA LEU A 6 37.49 46.43 -7.55
C LEU A 6 36.29 45.86 -8.33
N MET A 7 36.49 44.80 -9.13
CA MET A 7 35.41 43.91 -9.58
C MET A 7 35.97 42.55 -10.02
N LEU A 8 36.01 41.59 -9.09
CA LEU A 8 36.08 40.17 -9.40
C LEU A 8 34.67 39.67 -9.73
N LEU A 9 34.49 39.21 -10.97
CA LEU A 9 33.27 38.61 -11.48
C LEU A 9 32.94 37.32 -10.73
N LEU A 10 32.02 37.39 -9.77
CA LEU A 10 31.17 36.25 -9.40
C LEU A 10 30.09 36.14 -10.48
N SER A 11 30.22 35.13 -11.35
CA SER A 11 29.15 34.74 -12.26
C SER A 11 27.97 34.23 -11.44
N SER A 12 26.93 35.07 -11.37
CA SER A 12 25.60 34.74 -10.89
C SER A 12 25.03 33.57 -11.69
N VAL A 13 24.96 32.39 -11.06
CA VAL A 13 24.13 31.29 -11.53
C VAL A 13 22.68 31.78 -11.51
N HIS A 14 22.07 31.72 -12.68
CA HIS A 14 20.79 32.33 -12.98
C HIS A 14 19.67 31.81 -12.05
N CYS A 15 18.91 32.77 -11.54
CA CYS A 15 17.60 32.56 -10.97
C CYS A 15 16.69 31.98 -12.06
N PHE A 16 16.33 30.70 -11.95
CA PHE A 16 15.33 30.09 -12.82
C PHE A 16 13.94 30.60 -12.42
N GLN A 17 13.34 31.46 -13.26
CA GLN A 17 11.90 31.63 -13.24
C GLN A 17 11.25 30.43 -13.94
N PRO A 18 10.31 29.69 -13.31
CA PRO A 18 9.58 28.65 -14.00
C PRO A 18 8.53 29.28 -14.91
N SER A 19 8.56 28.91 -16.19
CA SER A 19 7.46 29.10 -17.13
C SER A 19 6.15 28.51 -16.57
N PRO A 20 4.97 29.02 -16.93
CA PRO A 20 3.69 28.43 -16.53
C PRO A 20 3.44 27.14 -17.31
N GLY A 21 4.07 26.05 -16.87
CA GLY A 21 3.90 24.69 -17.35
C GLY A 21 4.08 23.73 -16.17
N VAL A 22 3.41 22.57 -16.21
CA VAL A 22 3.49 21.54 -15.17
C VAL A 22 4.95 21.16 -14.93
N VAL A 23 5.48 21.49 -13.74
CA VAL A 23 6.86 21.21 -13.38
C VAL A 23 6.92 19.83 -12.73
N ASN A 24 7.43 18.83 -13.42
CA ASN A 24 7.90 17.59 -12.77
C ASN A 24 9.36 17.80 -12.32
N SER A 25 9.57 18.50 -11.20
CA SER A 25 10.93 18.74 -10.68
C SER A 25 11.23 17.91 -9.45
N VAL A 26 11.26 16.60 -9.64
CA VAL A 26 11.78 15.65 -8.67
C VAL A 26 12.92 14.86 -9.29
N LYS A 27 14.04 14.78 -8.56
CA LYS A 27 15.40 14.36 -8.96
C LYS A 27 15.59 13.01 -9.71
N SER A 28 14.55 12.25 -10.01
CA SER A 28 14.65 10.95 -10.67
C SER A 28 13.79 10.90 -11.94
N PRO A 29 14.39 11.04 -13.15
CA PRO A 29 13.63 10.99 -14.39
C PRO A 29 12.99 9.60 -14.58
N ILE A 30 11.78 9.57 -15.12
CA ILE A 30 11.14 8.32 -15.56
C ILE A 30 11.76 7.94 -16.91
N ILE A 31 12.43 6.80 -16.95
CA ILE A 31 13.16 6.31 -18.12
C ILE A 31 12.22 5.43 -18.97
N ASN A 32 12.27 5.56 -20.30
CA ASN A 32 11.59 4.60 -21.17
C ASN A 32 12.32 3.25 -21.09
N GLY A 33 11.65 2.25 -20.51
CA GLY A 33 12.21 0.92 -20.29
C GLY A 33 11.98 -0.03 -21.46
N ASN A 34 12.74 -1.12 -21.51
CA ASN A 34 12.61 -2.15 -22.55
C ASN A 34 11.57 -3.23 -22.23
N ARG A 35 11.17 -3.38 -20.95
CA ARG A 35 10.18 -4.37 -20.48
C ARG A 35 8.83 -4.20 -21.17
N VAL A 36 8.23 -5.34 -21.49
CA VAL A 36 6.90 -5.45 -22.07
C VAL A 36 6.00 -6.13 -21.04
N VAL A 37 4.82 -5.57 -20.80
CA VAL A 37 3.79 -6.13 -19.93
C VAL A 37 2.64 -6.58 -20.82
N GLN A 38 2.34 -7.88 -20.79
CA GLN A 38 1.21 -8.46 -21.48
C GLN A 38 0.10 -8.72 -20.47
N THR A 39 -1.11 -8.25 -20.75
CA THR A 39 -2.23 -8.40 -19.83
C THR A 39 -3.51 -8.79 -20.55
N ARG A 40 -4.33 -9.61 -19.88
CA ARG A 40 -5.67 -10.00 -20.35
C ARG A 40 -6.67 -9.99 -19.20
N LEU A 41 -7.95 -9.90 -19.52
CA LEU A 41 -9.01 -10.11 -18.52
C LEU A 41 -8.92 -11.54 -17.98
N PHE A 42 -8.92 -11.68 -16.65
CA PHE A 42 -8.87 -12.98 -15.98
C PHE A 42 -10.20 -13.33 -15.31
N ALA A 43 -10.79 -12.38 -14.58
CA ALA A 43 -12.05 -12.58 -13.88
C ALA A 43 -12.81 -11.27 -13.70
N GLN A 44 -14.12 -11.38 -13.50
CA GLN A 44 -15.03 -10.27 -13.22
C GLN A 44 -15.75 -10.56 -11.89
N ILE A 45 -15.51 -9.73 -10.88
CA ILE A 45 -16.27 -9.78 -9.63
C ILE A 45 -17.67 -9.22 -9.90
N PRO A 46 -18.74 -9.90 -9.46
CA PRO A 46 -20.10 -9.45 -9.72
C PRO A 46 -20.42 -8.12 -9.03
N ASP A 47 -21.30 -7.35 -9.64
CA ASP A 47 -21.84 -6.13 -9.05
C ASP A 47 -22.57 -6.45 -7.74
N TRP A 48 -22.51 -5.52 -6.80
CA TRP A 48 -23.18 -5.63 -5.50
C TRP A 48 -24.22 -4.51 -5.35
N ASN A 49 -25.49 -4.88 -5.19
CA ASN A 49 -26.61 -3.94 -5.11
C ASN A 49 -26.62 -2.94 -6.29
N GLY A 50 -26.44 -3.45 -7.50
CA GLY A 50 -26.44 -2.65 -8.74
C GLY A 50 -25.23 -1.72 -8.91
N LYS A 51 -24.18 -1.88 -8.09
CA LYS A 51 -22.95 -1.10 -8.19
C LYS A 51 -21.76 -1.99 -8.52
N PRO A 52 -20.84 -1.55 -9.39
CA PRO A 52 -19.61 -2.28 -9.68
C PRO A 52 -18.82 -2.63 -8.43
N ALA A 53 -18.31 -3.86 -8.36
CA ALA A 53 -17.46 -4.30 -7.26
C ALA A 53 -16.19 -3.44 -7.14
N ARG A 54 -15.91 -3.00 -5.91
CA ARG A 54 -14.71 -2.23 -5.59
C ARG A 54 -13.60 -3.14 -5.06
N VAL A 55 -12.86 -3.76 -5.97
CA VAL A 55 -11.73 -4.66 -5.64
C VAL A 55 -10.67 -3.90 -4.85
N ASN A 56 -10.46 -4.28 -3.59
CA ASN A 56 -9.55 -3.56 -2.70
C ASN A 56 -8.28 -4.35 -2.36
N PHE A 57 -8.32 -5.67 -2.36
CA PHE A 57 -7.18 -6.52 -2.06
C PHE A 57 -7.34 -7.89 -2.73
N ILE A 58 -6.23 -8.47 -3.18
CA ILE A 58 -6.17 -9.78 -3.82
C ILE A 58 -5.02 -10.56 -3.18
N THR A 59 -5.29 -11.77 -2.73
CA THR A 59 -4.29 -12.73 -2.25
C THR A 59 -4.60 -14.13 -2.80
N SER A 60 -3.75 -15.10 -2.53
CA SER A 60 -3.94 -16.48 -2.94
C SER A 60 -3.81 -17.42 -1.75
N HIS A 61 -4.49 -18.57 -1.84
CA HIS A 61 -4.28 -19.70 -0.96
C HIS A 61 -4.65 -20.98 -1.71
N GLY A 62 -3.76 -21.99 -1.64
CA GLY A 62 -3.88 -23.15 -2.53
C GLY A 62 -3.82 -22.69 -3.99
N PRO A 63 -4.67 -23.23 -4.88
CA PRO A 63 -4.68 -22.83 -6.30
C PRO A 63 -5.51 -21.56 -6.56
N ASP A 64 -6.25 -21.06 -5.57
CA ASP A 64 -7.30 -20.06 -5.78
C ASP A 64 -6.85 -18.65 -5.38
N LEU A 65 -7.43 -17.63 -6.02
CA LEU A 65 -7.37 -16.25 -5.56
C LEU A 65 -8.53 -15.95 -4.62
N TYR A 66 -8.30 -15.03 -3.69
CA TYR A 66 -9.29 -14.47 -2.79
C TYR A 66 -9.27 -12.95 -2.89
N VAL A 67 -10.44 -12.38 -3.17
CA VAL A 67 -10.60 -10.99 -3.60
C VAL A 67 -11.52 -10.27 -2.65
N CYS A 68 -11.00 -9.28 -1.93
CA CYS A 68 -11.76 -8.45 -1.01
C CYS A 68 -12.38 -7.26 -1.75
N THR A 69 -13.67 -7.00 -1.52
CA THR A 69 -14.34 -5.75 -1.91
C THR A 69 -14.46 -4.81 -0.70
N ASP A 70 -14.24 -3.51 -0.90
CA ASP A 70 -14.27 -2.55 0.21
C ASP A 70 -15.71 -2.18 0.66
N THR A 71 -16.14 -0.98 0.36
CA THR A 71 -17.44 -0.36 0.62
C THR A 71 -18.59 -0.90 -0.22
N THR A 72 -18.32 -1.80 -1.18
CA THR A 72 -19.35 -2.60 -1.86
C THR A 72 -19.53 -3.94 -1.16
N GLY A 73 -20.06 -3.88 0.06
CA GLY A 73 -20.53 -5.04 0.83
C GLY A 73 -19.56 -5.66 1.81
N GLY A 74 -18.26 -5.34 1.79
CA GLY A 74 -17.27 -5.99 2.68
C GLY A 74 -17.18 -7.50 2.45
N LEU A 75 -17.11 -7.90 1.18
CA LEU A 75 -17.20 -9.30 0.74
C LEU A 75 -15.83 -9.84 0.36
N ILE A 76 -15.67 -11.16 0.48
CA ILE A 76 -14.54 -11.91 -0.05
C ILE A 76 -15.09 -12.86 -1.12
N TYR A 77 -14.52 -12.80 -2.32
CA TYR A 77 -14.81 -13.73 -3.41
C TYR A 77 -13.63 -14.68 -3.61
N LYS A 78 -13.93 -15.94 -3.88
CA LYS A 78 -12.99 -16.94 -4.36
C LYS A 78 -12.99 -16.91 -5.89
N VAL A 79 -11.81 -16.93 -6.50
CA VAL A 79 -11.62 -17.04 -7.95
C VAL A 79 -10.73 -18.24 -8.24
N THR A 80 -11.24 -19.21 -9.00
CA THR A 80 -10.50 -20.42 -9.36
C THR A 80 -9.39 -20.13 -10.38
N PRO A 81 -8.44 -21.05 -10.61
CA PRO A 81 -7.45 -20.93 -11.69
C PRO A 81 -8.04 -20.65 -13.07
N TRP A 82 -9.31 -21.04 -13.28
CA TRP A 82 -10.04 -20.87 -14.53
C TRP A 82 -10.87 -19.58 -14.60
N GLY A 83 -10.72 -18.69 -13.62
CA GLY A 83 -11.43 -17.40 -13.57
C GLY A 83 -12.88 -17.49 -13.09
N GLN A 84 -13.34 -18.66 -12.62
CA GLN A 84 -14.71 -18.80 -12.07
C GLN A 84 -14.80 -18.14 -10.69
N VAL A 85 -15.82 -17.32 -10.48
CA VAL A 85 -16.01 -16.48 -9.28
C VAL A 85 -17.16 -17.01 -8.42
N SER A 86 -16.94 -17.12 -7.11
CA SER A 86 -17.98 -17.41 -6.12
C SER A 86 -17.77 -16.59 -4.85
N MET A 87 -18.84 -16.26 -4.13
CA MET A 87 -18.72 -15.57 -2.84
C MET A 87 -18.15 -16.56 -1.81
N PHE A 88 -17.03 -16.20 -1.17
CA PHE A 88 -16.38 -16.99 -0.14
C PHE A 88 -16.88 -16.61 1.27
N PHE A 89 -17.00 -15.31 1.55
CA PHE A 89 -17.38 -14.84 2.88
C PHE A 89 -17.95 -13.41 2.86
N ASN A 90 -19.01 -13.19 3.64
CA ASN A 90 -19.56 -11.85 3.88
C ASN A 90 -19.11 -11.36 5.27
N VAL A 91 -18.03 -10.58 5.30
CA VAL A 91 -17.42 -10.13 6.55
C VAL A 91 -18.33 -9.12 7.26
N ALA A 92 -18.97 -8.22 6.51
CA ALA A 92 -19.84 -7.20 7.09
C ALA A 92 -21.04 -7.81 7.84
N ASP A 93 -21.67 -8.83 7.25
CA ASP A 93 -22.75 -9.59 7.89
C ASP A 93 -22.24 -10.38 9.11
N ALA A 94 -21.06 -11.01 9.01
CA ALA A 94 -20.47 -11.75 10.13
C ALA A 94 -20.17 -10.87 11.35
N ILE A 95 -19.62 -9.66 11.14
CA ILE A 95 -19.41 -8.67 12.20
C ILE A 95 -20.77 -8.34 12.85
N PHE A 96 -21.74 -7.92 12.04
CA PHE A 96 -23.03 -7.47 12.54
C PHE A 96 -23.77 -8.55 13.34
N ARG A 97 -23.85 -9.78 12.82
CA ARG A 97 -24.54 -10.89 13.49
C ARG A 97 -23.90 -11.31 14.81
N THR A 98 -22.58 -11.16 14.92
CA THR A 98 -21.84 -11.65 16.11
C THR A 98 -21.71 -10.57 17.18
N THR A 99 -21.61 -9.30 16.79
CA THR A 99 -21.26 -8.22 17.72
C THR A 99 -22.30 -7.11 17.81
N GLY A 100 -23.26 -7.06 16.88
CA GLY A 100 -24.20 -5.95 16.71
C GLY A 100 -23.59 -4.68 16.10
N ARG A 101 -22.26 -4.59 15.99
CA ARG A 101 -21.55 -3.43 15.42
C ARG A 101 -21.55 -3.50 13.91
N ARG A 102 -21.40 -2.34 13.26
CA ARG A 102 -21.38 -2.26 11.79
C ARG A 102 -19.95 -2.11 11.25
N MET A 103 -19.69 -2.75 10.11
CA MET A 103 -18.56 -2.36 9.27
C MET A 103 -18.80 -0.95 8.72
N SER A 104 -17.82 -0.08 8.85
CA SER A 104 -17.97 1.33 8.49
C SER A 104 -17.64 1.57 7.02
N PHE A 105 -18.65 1.98 6.26
CA PHE A 105 -18.53 2.37 4.85
C PHE A 105 -18.57 3.89 4.63
N ALA A 106 -18.62 4.68 5.72
CA ALA A 106 -18.80 6.12 5.66
C ALA A 106 -17.68 6.84 4.89
N ASN A 107 -16.44 6.34 4.98
CA ASN A 107 -15.34 6.80 4.13
C ASN A 107 -15.15 5.84 2.95
N ARG A 108 -15.47 6.28 1.73
CA ARG A 108 -15.37 5.45 0.52
C ARG A 108 -13.92 5.04 0.14
N ILE A 109 -12.92 5.79 0.62
CA ILE A 109 -11.51 5.56 0.29
C ILE A 109 -10.84 4.67 1.36
N HIS A 110 -11.16 4.92 2.63
CA HIS A 110 -10.48 4.31 3.78
C HIS A 110 -11.34 3.32 4.56
N GLY A 111 -12.66 3.29 4.36
CA GLY A 111 -13.58 2.38 5.03
C GLY A 111 -13.62 0.95 4.46
N GLY A 112 -14.52 0.15 5.02
CA GLY A 112 -14.83 -1.20 4.60
C GLY A 112 -13.78 -2.26 4.95
N LEU A 113 -13.90 -3.41 4.30
CA LEU A 113 -12.94 -4.51 4.35
C LEU A 113 -11.64 -4.10 3.64
N ARG A 114 -10.51 -4.30 4.32
CA ARG A 114 -9.20 -3.79 3.88
C ARG A 114 -8.33 -4.90 3.31
N SER A 115 -8.11 -5.99 4.03
CA SER A 115 -7.24 -7.08 3.60
C SER A 115 -7.63 -8.40 4.26
N LEU A 116 -7.12 -9.51 3.71
CA LEU A 116 -7.31 -10.88 4.14
C LEU A 116 -5.93 -11.55 4.26
N ALA A 117 -5.72 -12.36 5.28
CA ALA A 117 -4.55 -13.22 5.41
C ALA A 117 -4.96 -14.59 5.95
N PHE A 118 -4.58 -15.66 5.24
CA PHE A 118 -4.71 -17.02 5.75
C PHE A 118 -3.56 -17.32 6.70
N HIS A 119 -3.85 -18.01 7.80
CA HIS A 119 -2.78 -18.53 8.66
C HIS A 119 -1.88 -19.49 7.84
N PRO A 120 -0.56 -19.55 8.10
CA PRO A 120 0.34 -20.44 7.36
C PRO A 120 -0.06 -21.93 7.43
N LEU A 121 -0.69 -22.32 8.54
CA LEU A 121 -1.27 -23.65 8.77
C LEU A 121 -2.78 -23.69 8.48
N PHE A 122 -3.29 -22.86 7.57
CA PHE A 122 -4.73 -22.76 7.30
C PHE A 122 -5.35 -24.11 6.94
N SER A 123 -4.66 -24.93 6.13
CA SER A 123 -5.11 -26.28 5.77
C SER A 123 -5.32 -27.22 6.97
N GLU A 124 -4.70 -26.91 8.11
CA GLU A 124 -4.82 -27.70 9.34
C GLU A 124 -5.77 -27.05 10.35
N ASN A 125 -5.68 -25.72 10.53
CA ASN A 125 -6.37 -25.02 11.62
C ASN A 125 -7.59 -24.19 11.17
N GLY A 126 -7.74 -23.95 9.86
CA GLY A 126 -8.81 -23.16 9.27
C GLY A 126 -8.78 -21.67 9.64
N LEU A 127 -7.70 -21.14 10.22
CA LEU A 127 -7.67 -19.76 10.70
C LEU A 127 -7.39 -18.76 9.59
N LEU A 128 -8.28 -17.78 9.43
CA LEU A 128 -8.08 -16.63 8.56
C LEU A 128 -8.27 -15.33 9.34
N TYR A 129 -7.63 -14.27 8.87
CA TYR A 129 -7.66 -12.96 9.48
C TYR A 129 -8.06 -11.93 8.45
N VAL A 130 -8.86 -10.96 8.88
CA VAL A 130 -9.22 -9.81 8.06
C VAL A 130 -8.87 -8.53 8.78
N SER A 131 -8.56 -7.49 8.01
CA SER A 131 -8.54 -6.12 8.53
C SER A 131 -9.71 -5.32 7.98
N ALA A 132 -10.33 -4.52 8.82
CA ALA A 132 -11.52 -3.74 8.47
C ALA A 132 -11.57 -2.43 9.25
N MET A 133 -12.45 -1.53 8.80
CA MET A 133 -12.93 -0.42 9.62
C MET A 133 -14.26 -0.83 10.25
N GLU A 134 -14.28 -0.94 11.58
CA GLU A 134 -15.46 -1.36 12.34
C GLU A 134 -15.89 -0.24 13.28
N GLU A 135 -17.19 -0.07 13.46
CA GLU A 135 -17.77 0.83 14.45
C GLU A 135 -17.11 0.66 15.83
N LYS A 136 -16.94 1.80 16.52
CA LYS A 136 -16.34 1.83 17.85
C LYS A 136 -17.25 1.11 18.86
N PRO A 137 -16.72 0.21 19.71
CA PRO A 137 -17.49 -0.38 20.80
C PRO A 137 -17.91 0.67 21.83
N THR A 138 -19.06 0.44 22.47
CA THR A 138 -19.57 1.26 23.59
C THR A 138 -18.68 1.16 24.84
N GLU A 139 -17.97 0.04 25.00
CA GLU A 139 -17.05 -0.22 26.12
C GLU A 139 -15.61 -0.48 25.61
N PRO A 140 -14.86 0.56 25.16
CA PRO A 140 -13.54 0.39 24.56
C PRO A 140 -12.50 -0.32 25.46
N TRP A 141 -12.65 -0.23 26.79
CA TRP A 141 -11.72 -0.84 27.76
C TRP A 141 -11.73 -2.38 27.75
N ARG A 142 -12.74 -3.01 27.12
CA ARG A 142 -12.79 -4.47 26.95
C ARG A 142 -11.91 -4.98 25.80
N PHE A 143 -11.33 -4.08 25.02
CA PHE A 143 -10.59 -4.42 23.80
C PHE A 143 -9.12 -4.01 23.91
N ARG A 144 -8.26 -4.74 23.19
CA ARG A 144 -6.83 -4.44 23.10
C ARG A 144 -6.59 -3.33 22.07
N TYR A 145 -6.61 -2.08 22.55
CA TYR A 145 -6.23 -0.92 21.75
C TYR A 145 -4.71 -0.72 21.72
N LEU A 146 -4.15 -0.49 20.52
CA LEU A 146 -2.72 -0.14 20.33
C LEU A 146 -2.48 1.35 20.06
N SER A 147 -3.56 2.11 19.98
CA SER A 147 -3.55 3.58 19.94
C SER A 147 -4.76 4.08 20.72
N THR A 148 -4.63 5.24 21.36
CA THR A 148 -5.69 5.83 22.16
C THR A 148 -6.98 5.94 21.35
N PRO A 149 -8.12 5.40 21.83
CA PRO A 149 -9.40 5.52 21.15
C PRO A 149 -9.79 7.01 21.04
N PRO A 150 -9.96 7.56 19.82
CA PRO A 150 -10.25 8.98 19.65
C PRO A 150 -11.71 9.29 19.99
N LYS A 151 -12.00 10.49 20.49
CA LYS A 151 -13.40 10.86 20.82
C LYS A 151 -14.28 11.06 19.60
N THR A 152 -13.70 11.38 18.44
CA THR A 152 -14.41 11.90 17.26
C THR A 152 -14.67 10.85 16.18
N ALA A 153 -13.71 9.95 15.93
CA ALA A 153 -13.88 8.92 14.91
C ALA A 153 -14.89 7.85 15.38
N ARG A 154 -15.89 7.57 14.53
CA ARG A 154 -16.97 6.60 14.81
C ARG A 154 -16.58 5.15 14.51
N ALA A 155 -15.42 4.94 13.91
CA ALA A 155 -14.91 3.62 13.56
C ALA A 155 -13.40 3.56 13.78
N ASP A 156 -12.91 2.38 14.13
CA ASP A 156 -11.50 2.10 14.38
C ASP A 156 -11.01 1.03 13.39
N SER A 157 -9.69 0.94 13.22
CA SER A 157 -9.11 -0.18 12.48
C SER A 157 -9.09 -1.42 13.36
N VAL A 158 -9.50 -2.57 12.82
CA VAL A 158 -9.51 -3.85 13.54
C VAL A 158 -8.80 -4.94 12.75
N VAL A 159 -8.20 -5.87 13.47
CA VAL A 159 -7.84 -7.20 12.94
C VAL A 159 -8.73 -8.23 13.60
N ILE A 160 -9.43 -9.02 12.79
CA ILE A 160 -10.41 -10.01 13.23
C ILE A 160 -9.98 -11.38 12.73
N GLU A 161 -9.99 -12.37 13.61
CA GLU A 161 -9.85 -13.79 13.27
C GLU A 161 -11.22 -14.43 13.04
N PHE A 162 -11.28 -15.34 12.06
CA PHE A 162 -12.38 -16.29 11.87
C PHE A 162 -11.81 -17.68 11.62
N ARG A 163 -12.65 -18.70 11.78
CA ARG A 163 -12.35 -20.10 11.44
C ARG A 163 -13.17 -20.56 10.24
N TYR A 164 -12.49 -21.23 9.33
CA TYR A 164 -13.04 -21.97 8.22
C TYR A 164 -13.28 -23.43 8.63
N ASP A 165 -14.45 -23.95 8.30
CA ASP A 165 -14.82 -25.34 8.50
C ASP A 165 -14.71 -26.09 7.16
N PHE A 166 -13.74 -26.99 7.07
CA PHE A 166 -13.48 -27.78 5.87
C PHE A 166 -14.58 -28.80 5.57
N LYS A 167 -15.33 -29.26 6.57
CA LYS A 167 -16.45 -30.20 6.37
C LYS A 167 -17.66 -29.49 5.78
N GLN A 168 -17.92 -28.27 6.22
CA GLN A 168 -19.03 -27.44 5.76
C GLN A 168 -18.65 -26.54 4.58
N ASN A 169 -17.37 -26.54 4.17
CA ASN A 169 -16.82 -25.74 3.08
C ASN A 169 -17.15 -24.23 3.21
N ARG A 170 -17.09 -23.69 4.43
CA ARG A 170 -17.47 -22.28 4.71
C ARG A 170 -16.76 -21.69 5.91
N VAL A 171 -16.67 -20.36 5.95
CA VAL A 171 -16.25 -19.61 7.15
C VAL A 171 -17.39 -19.58 8.18
N LEU A 172 -17.08 -19.87 9.44
CA LEU A 172 -18.04 -19.85 10.54
C LEU A 172 -18.10 -18.44 11.16
N SER A 173 -19.14 -17.66 10.84
CA SER A 173 -19.25 -16.25 11.24
C SER A 173 -19.19 -16.03 12.76
N TRP A 174 -19.79 -16.92 13.55
CA TRP A 174 -19.82 -16.84 15.02
C TRP A 174 -18.45 -17.07 15.68
N THR A 175 -17.43 -17.47 14.92
CA THR A 175 -16.05 -17.61 15.42
C THR A 175 -15.27 -16.29 15.42
N TYR A 176 -15.95 -15.16 15.16
CA TYR A 176 -15.39 -13.82 15.27
C TYR A 176 -14.56 -13.68 16.55
N ARG A 177 -13.30 -13.30 16.39
CA ARG A 177 -12.44 -12.91 17.50
C ARG A 177 -11.65 -11.67 17.12
N GLU A 178 -11.90 -10.58 17.82
CA GLU A 178 -11.07 -9.38 17.67
C GLU A 178 -9.68 -9.64 18.24
N VAL A 179 -8.66 -9.56 17.39
CA VAL A 179 -7.26 -9.77 17.78
C VAL A 179 -6.69 -8.49 18.38
N LEU A 180 -6.93 -7.36 17.71
CA LEU A 180 -6.52 -6.03 18.18
C LEU A 180 -7.34 -4.95 17.49
N ARG A 181 -7.26 -3.76 18.08
CA ARG A 181 -7.87 -2.54 17.56
C ARG A 181 -6.90 -1.36 17.61
N ILE A 182 -7.02 -0.48 16.63
CA ILE A 182 -6.21 0.73 16.52
C ILE A 182 -7.15 1.91 16.37
N GLY A 183 -7.18 2.76 17.40
CA GLY A 183 -7.93 4.02 17.36
C GLY A 183 -7.33 4.95 16.32
N VAL A 184 -8.14 5.42 15.37
CA VAL A 184 -7.70 6.32 14.29
C VAL A 184 -8.16 7.76 14.55
N PRO A 185 -7.26 8.70 14.91
CA PRO A 185 -7.64 10.07 15.32
C PRO A 185 -8.61 10.75 14.37
N VAL A 186 -8.41 10.51 13.08
CA VAL A 186 -9.32 10.84 12.01
C VAL A 186 -9.50 9.60 11.15
N PHE A 187 -10.65 9.50 10.46
CA PHE A 187 -10.98 8.39 9.57
C PHE A 187 -10.15 8.43 8.28
N ASP A 188 -8.83 8.36 8.41
CA ASP A 188 -7.83 8.43 7.36
C ASP A 188 -6.70 7.44 7.64
N HIS A 189 -6.03 6.97 6.60
CA HIS A 189 -4.88 6.03 6.65
C HIS A 189 -4.99 4.91 7.73
N PRO A 190 -6.03 4.06 7.68
CA PRO A 190 -6.22 2.98 8.65
C PRO A 190 -5.27 1.81 8.39
N ILE A 191 -5.52 0.64 9.00
CA ILE A 191 -4.89 -0.61 8.53
C ILE A 191 -5.16 -0.76 7.04
N ARG A 192 -4.09 -0.95 6.27
CA ARG A 192 -4.20 -1.13 4.81
C ARG A 192 -4.11 -2.59 4.45
N GLN A 193 -3.04 -3.25 4.88
CA GLN A 193 -2.78 -4.63 4.57
C GLN A 193 -2.36 -5.40 5.82
N ILE A 194 -2.75 -6.66 5.86
CA ILE A 194 -2.19 -7.68 6.76
C ILE A 194 -1.64 -8.83 5.93
N GLY A 195 -0.66 -9.55 6.46
CA GLY A 195 -0.02 -10.65 5.74
C GLY A 195 0.96 -11.41 6.61
N PHE A 196 1.06 -12.72 6.39
CA PHE A 196 2.00 -13.55 7.13
C PHE A 196 3.36 -13.60 6.45
N TYR A 197 4.40 -13.63 7.29
CA TYR A 197 5.67 -14.23 6.94
C TYR A 197 6.06 -15.19 8.03
N TRP A 198 6.24 -16.46 7.63
CA TRP A 198 6.30 -17.58 8.55
C TRP A 198 5.08 -17.51 9.49
N ARG A 199 5.24 -17.69 10.80
CA ARG A 199 4.13 -17.73 11.76
C ARG A 199 3.67 -16.35 12.28
N ASN A 200 4.27 -15.25 11.81
CA ASN A 200 3.98 -13.92 12.33
C ASN A 200 3.13 -13.12 11.35
N LEU A 201 2.13 -12.42 11.88
CA LEU A 201 1.29 -11.49 11.15
C LEU A 201 1.92 -10.11 11.14
N TYR A 202 2.18 -9.58 9.95
CA TYR A 202 2.60 -8.21 9.73
C TYR A 202 1.37 -7.36 9.40
N ILE A 203 1.33 -6.15 9.94
CA ILE A 203 0.18 -5.25 9.83
C ILE A 203 0.72 -3.87 9.44
N SER A 204 0.27 -3.35 8.28
CA SER A 204 0.59 -1.99 7.87
C SER A 204 -0.52 -1.05 8.30
N HIS A 205 -0.17 -0.06 9.13
CA HIS A 205 -1.10 0.97 9.59
C HIS A 205 -0.51 2.34 9.26
N GLY A 206 -1.30 3.20 8.60
CA GLY A 206 -0.87 4.56 8.33
C GLY A 206 -0.96 5.48 9.53
N ASP A 207 -0.63 6.74 9.35
CA ASP A 207 -0.48 7.68 10.45
C ASP A 207 -1.82 8.20 11.02
N GLY A 208 -2.99 7.80 10.52
CA GLY A 208 -4.29 8.24 11.06
C GLY A 208 -4.62 9.72 10.81
N SER A 209 -4.09 10.28 9.72
CA SER A 209 -3.86 11.70 9.42
C SER A 209 -5.07 12.67 9.33
N VAL A 210 -4.79 13.98 9.43
CA VAL A 210 -5.31 15.00 8.47
C VAL A 210 -4.16 15.76 7.81
N GLN A 211 -3.05 16.02 8.51
CA GLN A 211 -1.77 16.44 7.92
C GLN A 211 -0.61 15.91 8.80
N SER A 212 -0.80 14.72 9.38
CA SER A 212 0.16 14.02 10.26
C SER A 212 0.41 14.65 11.63
N ALA A 213 0.16 15.94 11.82
CA ALA A 213 0.32 16.65 13.09
C ALA A 213 -0.52 16.04 14.24
N THR A 214 -1.81 15.76 13.99
CA THR A 214 -2.74 15.25 15.02
C THR A 214 -2.31 13.92 15.62
N ALA A 215 -1.68 13.07 14.80
CA ALA A 215 -1.26 11.73 15.15
C ALA A 215 0.24 11.60 15.43
N GLY A 216 0.98 12.71 15.46
CA GLY A 216 2.42 12.70 15.70
C GLY A 216 3.24 12.05 14.58
N GLY A 217 2.71 12.08 13.35
CA GLY A 217 3.42 11.76 12.10
C GLY A 217 4.07 10.40 12.04
N GLY A 218 3.55 9.39 12.75
CA GLY A 218 4.13 8.06 12.74
C GLY A 218 5.33 7.86 13.67
N GLN A 219 5.70 8.88 14.47
CA GLN A 219 6.84 8.82 15.40
C GLN A 219 6.46 8.47 16.85
N ARG A 220 5.21 8.70 17.23
CA ARG A 220 4.69 8.39 18.58
C ARG A 220 4.78 6.92 18.92
N ASN A 221 4.77 6.64 20.22
CA ASN A 221 4.78 5.29 20.78
C ASN A 221 3.38 4.66 20.77
N ASP A 222 2.80 4.55 19.57
CA ASP A 222 1.50 3.95 19.30
C ASP A 222 1.56 3.19 17.95
N ALA A 223 0.43 2.62 17.53
CA ALA A 223 0.33 1.86 16.29
C ALA A 223 0.22 2.71 15.01
N LEU A 224 0.17 4.05 15.10
CA LEU A 224 -0.01 4.90 13.93
C LEU A 224 1.31 5.08 13.17
N GLY A 225 1.28 4.95 11.84
CA GLY A 225 2.43 5.13 10.95
C GLY A 225 3.51 4.06 11.13
N LYS A 226 3.09 2.80 11.29
CA LYS A 226 3.94 1.66 11.64
C LYS A 226 3.75 0.48 10.68
N ILE A 227 4.80 -0.33 10.60
CA ILE A 227 4.64 -1.77 10.38
C ILE A 227 4.68 -2.43 11.75
N LEU A 228 3.64 -3.19 12.09
CA LEU A 228 3.58 -3.98 13.31
C LEU A 228 3.82 -5.46 12.99
N ARG A 229 4.30 -6.22 13.98
CA ARG A 229 4.47 -7.68 13.88
C ARG A 229 4.03 -8.37 15.17
N ILE A 230 3.11 -9.33 15.05
CA ILE A 230 2.60 -10.13 16.17
C ILE A 230 2.54 -11.61 15.80
N ASN A 231 2.44 -12.49 16.80
CA ASN A 231 1.88 -13.82 16.60
C ASN A 231 0.39 -13.77 17.00
N PRO A 232 -0.56 -13.83 16.05
CA PRO A 232 -1.96 -13.53 16.31
C PRO A 232 -2.72 -14.64 17.06
N LEU A 233 -2.09 -15.80 17.31
CA LEU A 233 -2.71 -16.87 18.07
C LEU A 233 -2.92 -16.43 19.53
N LYS A 234 -4.11 -16.73 20.06
CA LYS A 234 -4.45 -16.47 21.47
C LYS A 234 -3.43 -17.14 22.40
N HIS A 235 -2.93 -16.40 23.38
CA HIS A 235 -1.94 -16.88 24.34
C HIS A 235 -2.41 -16.60 25.78
N GLY A 236 -2.95 -17.64 26.44
CA GLY A 236 -3.63 -17.49 27.73
C GLY A 236 -4.79 -16.50 27.63
N ASN A 237 -4.77 -15.46 28.46
CA ASN A 237 -5.76 -14.38 28.44
C ASN A 237 -5.47 -13.28 27.42
N GLN A 238 -4.30 -13.28 26.78
CA GLN A 238 -3.94 -12.29 25.77
C GLN A 238 -4.48 -12.69 24.39
N PRO A 239 -4.99 -11.75 23.59
CA PRO A 239 -5.53 -12.04 22.27
C PRO A 239 -4.44 -12.44 21.25
N TYR A 240 -3.17 -12.13 21.53
CA TYR A 240 -2.01 -12.49 20.72
C TYR A 240 -0.75 -12.48 21.60
N SER A 241 0.39 -12.90 21.05
CA SER A 241 1.71 -12.77 21.69
C SER A 241 2.68 -11.94 20.84
N ILE A 242 3.72 -11.41 21.48
CA ILE A 242 4.77 -10.65 20.80
C ILE A 242 5.92 -11.60 20.41
N PRO A 243 6.35 -11.63 19.15
CA PRO A 243 7.55 -12.36 18.76
C PRO A 243 8.78 -11.81 19.48
N PHE A 244 9.57 -12.69 20.12
CA PHE A 244 10.72 -12.28 20.93
C PHE A 244 11.75 -11.44 20.14
N LEU A 245 11.90 -11.71 18.84
CA LEU A 245 12.79 -10.99 17.94
C LEU A 245 12.24 -9.63 17.47
N ASN A 246 11.12 -9.14 18.04
CA ASN A 246 10.65 -7.79 17.72
C ASN A 246 11.70 -6.76 18.20
N PRO A 247 12.03 -5.75 17.38
CA PRO A 247 13.08 -4.78 17.70
C PRO A 247 12.90 -4.01 19.01
N PHE A 248 11.66 -3.94 19.52
CA PHE A 248 11.31 -3.09 20.66
C PHE A 248 10.83 -3.85 21.91
N VAL A 249 10.94 -5.20 21.95
CA VAL A 249 10.42 -6.02 23.08
C VAL A 249 10.98 -5.59 24.44
N ASN A 250 12.27 -5.28 24.50
CA ASN A 250 12.98 -4.92 25.73
C ASN A 250 13.30 -3.41 25.79
N THR A 251 12.41 -2.59 25.24
CA THR A 251 12.57 -1.14 25.19
C THR A 251 11.34 -0.47 25.77
N TRP A 252 11.40 0.86 25.98
CA TRP A 252 10.22 1.65 26.37
C TRP A 252 9.18 1.77 25.24
N ARG A 253 9.55 1.45 23.99
CA ARG A 253 8.63 1.50 22.84
C ARG A 253 7.71 0.29 22.82
N MET A 254 6.55 0.45 22.18
CA MET A 254 5.52 -0.58 22.05
C MET A 254 6.11 -1.83 21.38
N PRO A 255 6.01 -3.00 22.01
CA PRO A 255 6.74 -4.19 21.58
C PRO A 255 6.18 -4.79 20.28
N GLU A 256 4.96 -4.41 19.85
CA GLU A 256 4.35 -4.76 18.56
C GLU A 256 5.05 -4.10 17.36
N ILE A 257 5.80 -3.01 17.56
CA ILE A 257 6.42 -2.25 16.46
C ILE A 257 7.51 -3.09 15.80
N TYR A 258 7.44 -3.22 14.47
CA TYR A 258 8.52 -3.78 13.64
C TYR A 258 9.34 -2.68 12.97
N ALA A 259 8.69 -1.64 12.43
CA ALA A 259 9.33 -0.46 11.86
C ALA A 259 8.42 0.78 12.02
N THR A 260 8.99 1.98 11.99
CA THR A 260 8.30 3.24 12.32
C THR A 260 8.50 4.32 11.25
N GLY A 261 7.72 5.39 11.30
CA GLY A 261 7.95 6.57 10.46
C GLY A 261 7.38 6.43 9.05
N PHE A 262 6.21 5.79 8.92
CA PHE A 262 5.48 5.71 7.65
C PHE A 262 4.29 6.66 7.65
N ARG A 263 3.90 7.15 6.48
CA ARG A 263 2.68 7.97 6.31
C ARG A 263 1.46 7.10 6.12
N ASN A 264 1.47 6.30 5.06
CA ASN A 264 0.36 5.47 4.63
C ASN A 264 0.92 4.25 3.89
N PRO A 265 1.52 3.28 4.61
CA PRO A 265 2.10 2.07 4.04
C PRO A 265 0.97 1.21 3.45
N HIS A 266 0.71 1.44 2.17
CA HIS A 266 -0.55 1.10 1.50
C HIS A 266 -0.65 -0.37 1.14
N ASN A 267 0.45 -0.97 0.70
CA ASN A 267 0.55 -2.39 0.48
C ASN A 267 1.98 -2.86 0.73
N PHE A 268 2.14 -4.16 0.97
CA PHE A 268 3.45 -4.77 1.16
C PHE A 268 3.52 -6.19 0.60
N CYS A 269 4.73 -6.70 0.41
CA CYS A 269 4.95 -8.09 0.06
C CYS A 269 6.33 -8.55 0.52
N PHE A 270 6.48 -9.85 0.76
CA PHE A 270 7.77 -10.46 1.03
C PHE A 270 8.45 -10.89 -0.28
N GLY A 271 9.71 -10.51 -0.44
CA GLY A 271 10.61 -11.07 -1.45
C GLY A 271 10.95 -12.52 -1.15
N LYS A 272 11.61 -13.19 -2.10
CA LYS A 272 11.96 -14.62 -1.98
C LYS A 272 12.88 -14.91 -0.79
N TRP A 273 13.68 -13.94 -0.34
CA TRP A 273 14.59 -14.09 0.80
C TRP A 273 14.00 -13.52 2.10
N GLY A 274 12.70 -13.18 2.11
CA GLY A 274 12.03 -12.62 3.28
C GLY A 274 12.19 -11.12 3.45
N GLU A 275 12.78 -10.40 2.49
CA GLU A 275 12.81 -8.94 2.57
C GLU A 275 11.38 -8.39 2.47
N LEU A 276 11.02 -7.45 3.34
CA LEU A 276 9.70 -6.84 3.36
C LEU A 276 9.67 -5.60 2.47
N PHE A 277 9.05 -5.68 1.29
CA PHE A 277 8.85 -4.53 0.42
C PHE A 277 7.55 -3.83 0.79
N VAL A 278 7.61 -2.55 1.11
CA VAL A 278 6.46 -1.71 1.48
C VAL A 278 6.33 -0.54 0.53
N THR A 279 5.14 -0.36 -0.02
CA THR A 279 4.77 0.86 -0.73
C THR A 279 4.17 1.86 0.25
N ASP A 280 4.82 3.01 0.41
CA ASP A 280 4.32 4.10 1.24
C ASP A 280 3.88 5.28 0.39
N VAL A 281 2.66 5.76 0.66
CA VAL A 281 2.05 6.87 -0.07
C VAL A 281 2.37 8.17 0.65
N GLY A 282 3.17 9.02 0.01
CA GLY A 282 3.56 10.31 0.55
C GLY A 282 2.45 11.34 0.44
N ARG A 283 2.77 12.61 0.70
CA ARG A 283 1.76 13.65 0.89
C ARG A 283 1.55 14.47 -0.37
N ASP A 284 2.57 15.23 -0.76
CA ASP A 284 2.48 16.26 -1.79
C ASP A 284 3.55 16.08 -2.86
N ASN A 285 4.70 15.48 -2.53
CA ASN A 285 5.88 15.52 -3.39
C ASN A 285 6.30 14.16 -3.94
N PHE A 286 6.29 13.12 -3.11
CA PHE A 286 6.88 11.84 -3.46
C PHE A 286 6.03 10.66 -3.03
N GLU A 287 6.19 9.58 -3.78
CA GLU A 287 5.71 8.26 -3.48
C GLU A 287 6.91 7.32 -3.31
N GLU A 288 6.78 6.30 -2.45
CA GLU A 288 7.94 5.55 -1.97
C GLU A 288 7.74 4.04 -2.06
N ILE A 289 8.81 3.32 -2.39
CA ILE A 289 8.92 1.88 -2.12
C ILE A 289 10.17 1.63 -1.29
N ASN A 290 9.97 0.93 -0.17
CA ASN A 290 10.95 0.70 0.88
C ASN A 290 11.21 -0.80 1.04
N ILE A 291 12.48 -1.21 1.12
CA ILE A 291 12.87 -2.51 1.67
C ILE A 291 13.01 -2.33 3.18
N VAL A 292 12.04 -2.87 3.92
CA VAL A 292 11.85 -2.59 5.33
C VAL A 292 12.78 -3.42 6.21
N LYS A 293 13.55 -2.72 7.05
CA LYS A 293 14.46 -3.31 8.04
C LYS A 293 13.82 -3.28 9.44
N PRO A 294 14.02 -4.33 10.26
CA PRO A 294 13.55 -4.32 11.64
C PRO A 294 14.15 -3.12 12.41
N GLY A 295 13.32 -2.38 13.13
CA GLY A 295 13.72 -1.27 14.00
C GLY A 295 13.97 0.06 13.28
N ALA A 296 14.02 0.05 11.94
CA ALA A 296 14.29 1.25 11.16
C ALA A 296 13.16 2.29 11.25
N ASN A 297 13.56 3.56 11.12
CA ASN A 297 12.69 4.73 11.09
C ASN A 297 12.70 5.35 9.68
N TYR A 298 11.56 5.38 9.02
CA TYR A 298 11.40 5.87 7.64
C TYR A 298 11.14 7.38 7.55
N GLY A 299 11.28 8.09 8.68
CA GLY A 299 11.44 9.54 8.71
C GLY A 299 10.16 10.36 8.52
N TRP A 300 9.03 9.75 8.13
CA TRP A 300 7.75 10.46 8.18
C TRP A 300 7.48 10.93 9.61
N SER A 301 7.02 12.16 9.88
CA SER A 301 6.64 13.20 8.92
C SER A 301 7.68 14.29 8.70
N GLU A 302 8.91 14.09 9.16
CA GLU A 302 9.99 15.07 8.98
C GLU A 302 10.71 14.92 7.64
N ARG A 303 10.62 13.75 7.02
CA ARG A 303 11.13 13.44 5.68
C ARG A 303 9.96 13.03 4.79
N GLU A 304 10.05 13.43 3.53
CA GLU A 304 9.22 12.92 2.43
C GLU A 304 10.20 12.61 1.31
N GLY A 305 10.25 11.37 0.84
CA GLY A 305 11.27 10.90 -0.08
C GLY A 305 12.68 11.08 0.49
N ASN A 306 13.57 11.67 -0.30
CA ASN A 306 14.92 12.07 0.11
C ASN A 306 15.03 13.58 0.35
N ALA A 307 13.97 14.19 0.89
CA ALA A 307 13.94 15.60 1.21
C ALA A 307 13.42 15.84 2.63
N ARG A 308 13.81 16.98 3.21
CA ARG A 308 13.19 17.48 4.43
C ARG A 308 11.79 17.95 4.09
N HIS A 309 10.78 17.42 4.79
CA HIS A 309 9.40 17.84 4.60
C HIS A 309 9.15 19.16 5.34
N LEU A 310 8.50 20.10 4.65
CA LEU A 310 8.08 21.40 5.16
C LEU A 310 6.54 21.41 5.20
N PRO A 311 5.91 21.14 6.36
CA PRO A 311 4.48 20.87 6.44
C PRO A 311 3.57 22.00 5.94
N GLY A 312 4.08 23.23 5.90
CA GLY A 312 3.39 24.44 5.43
C GLY A 312 3.41 24.64 3.91
N GLY A 313 4.13 23.84 3.13
CA GLY A 313 4.15 23.94 1.67
C GLY A 313 3.21 22.94 0.97
N GLY A 314 3.34 22.84 -0.34
CA GLY A 314 2.74 21.78 -1.17
C GLY A 314 3.80 21.22 -2.12
N LEU A 315 3.42 20.79 -3.32
CA LEU A 315 4.37 20.31 -4.32
C LEU A 315 5.50 21.35 -4.55
N LEU A 316 6.75 20.94 -4.36
CA LEU A 316 8.01 21.69 -4.51
C LEU A 316 8.24 22.88 -3.56
N SER A 317 7.20 23.35 -2.88
CA SER A 317 7.29 24.37 -1.82
C SER A 317 7.29 23.76 -0.41
N GLY A 318 6.88 22.50 -0.30
CA GLY A 318 6.76 21.71 0.92
C GLY A 318 7.95 20.79 1.17
N ILE A 319 9.07 21.01 0.47
CA ILE A 319 10.29 20.24 0.62
C ILE A 319 11.52 21.16 0.58
N ALA A 320 12.58 20.73 1.26
CA ALA A 320 13.91 21.33 1.19
C ALA A 320 14.99 20.24 1.08
N PRO A 321 16.20 20.57 0.62
CA PRO A 321 17.34 19.66 0.71
C PRO A 321 17.53 19.13 2.13
N LEU A 322 18.02 17.90 2.24
CA LEU A 322 18.41 17.33 3.52
C LEU A 322 19.55 18.17 4.14
N PRO A 323 19.48 18.50 5.45
CA PRO A 323 20.61 19.03 6.20
C PRO A 323 21.87 18.18 6.03
N TRP A 324 23.06 18.79 6.02
CA TRP A 324 24.31 18.05 5.86
C TRP A 324 24.52 16.96 6.94
N ASN A 325 23.99 17.20 8.15
CA ASN A 325 24.08 16.32 9.31
C ASN A 325 22.87 15.39 9.45
N ASP A 326 22.08 15.15 8.39
CA ASP A 326 20.82 14.39 8.51
C ASP A 326 21.02 12.95 9.01
N SER A 327 22.19 12.37 8.76
CA SER A 327 22.56 11.04 9.24
C SER A 327 22.45 10.90 10.77
N ALA A 328 22.55 11.99 11.52
CA ALA A 328 22.43 12.00 12.98
C ALA A 328 21.02 11.61 13.48
N TYR A 329 19.98 11.75 12.65
CA TYR A 329 18.60 11.40 13.03
C TYR A 329 18.29 9.90 12.84
N GLY A 330 19.18 9.14 12.19
CA GLY A 330 19.01 7.69 12.02
C GLY A 330 17.86 7.28 11.09
N TYR A 331 17.44 8.16 10.17
CA TYR A 331 16.41 7.85 9.19
C TYR A 331 16.90 6.89 8.10
N THR A 332 15.99 6.06 7.61
CA THR A 332 16.15 5.21 6.44
C THR A 332 15.36 5.80 5.28
N TYR A 333 16.01 5.92 4.13
CA TYR A 333 15.48 6.57 2.93
C TYR A 333 14.94 5.56 1.91
N PRO A 334 14.06 6.00 0.98
CA PRO A 334 13.41 5.07 0.08
C PRO A 334 14.32 4.43 -0.98
N ASN A 335 14.10 3.14 -1.22
CA ASN A 335 14.75 2.40 -2.29
C ASN A 335 14.23 2.83 -3.67
N VAL A 336 12.98 3.28 -3.78
CA VAL A 336 12.40 3.88 -4.99
C VAL A 336 11.66 5.14 -4.59
N ILE A 337 11.84 6.21 -5.38
CA ILE A 337 11.12 7.48 -5.23
C ILE A 337 10.45 7.80 -6.57
N LEU A 338 9.15 8.08 -6.53
CA LEU A 338 8.41 8.62 -7.68
C LEU A 338 7.86 10.00 -7.34
N GLY A 339 8.25 11.01 -8.12
CA GLY A 339 7.78 12.37 -7.95
C GLY A 339 6.35 12.59 -8.45
N HIS A 340 5.61 13.45 -7.75
CA HIS A 340 4.32 13.94 -8.18
C HIS A 340 4.43 15.00 -9.29
N ALA A 341 3.45 15.01 -10.19
CA ALA A 341 3.35 15.99 -11.27
C ALA A 341 2.12 16.89 -11.11
N ALA A 342 2.30 18.15 -10.71
CA ALA A 342 1.23 19.15 -10.66
C ALA A 342 1.81 20.58 -10.73
N ARG A 343 0.95 21.60 -10.57
CA ARG A 343 1.39 23.00 -10.43
C ARG A 343 2.20 23.19 -9.13
N TYR A 344 3.23 24.03 -9.17
CA TYR A 344 3.98 24.46 -7.98
C TYR A 344 3.04 24.90 -6.85
N GLY A 345 3.33 24.48 -5.62
CA GLY A 345 2.54 24.80 -4.44
C GLY A 345 1.23 24.04 -4.31
N ARG A 346 0.86 23.21 -5.30
CA ARG A 346 -0.36 22.41 -5.21
C ARG A 346 -0.26 21.44 -4.04
N ARG A 347 -1.25 21.49 -3.16
CA ARG A 347 -1.46 20.49 -2.10
C ARG A 347 -2.42 19.43 -2.58
N PHE A 348 -2.29 18.21 -2.06
CA PHE A 348 -3.14 17.07 -2.32
C PHE A 348 -3.33 16.86 -3.82
N VAL A 349 -2.22 16.57 -4.51
CA VAL A 349 -2.22 16.34 -5.95
C VAL A 349 -3.06 15.14 -6.38
N GLY A 350 -3.51 14.32 -5.42
CA GLY A 350 -4.40 13.18 -5.65
C GLY A 350 -3.71 11.99 -6.32
N GLN A 351 -2.38 12.05 -6.43
CA GLN A 351 -1.51 10.97 -6.86
C GLN A 351 -1.13 10.12 -5.64
N ALA A 352 -0.93 8.85 -5.91
CA ALA A 352 -0.51 7.81 -4.98
C ALA A 352 0.00 6.64 -5.81
N ILE A 353 0.76 5.70 -5.24
CA ILE A 353 1.08 4.44 -5.92
C ILE A 353 0.56 3.21 -5.18
N SER A 354 0.48 2.10 -5.91
CA SER A 354 0.39 0.75 -5.36
C SER A 354 1.39 -0.13 -6.12
N SER A 355 1.97 -1.14 -5.46
CA SER A 355 2.95 -2.04 -6.10
C SER A 355 2.49 -3.49 -6.15
N SER A 356 3.09 -4.24 -7.07
CA SER A 356 3.11 -5.70 -7.04
C SER A 356 4.03 -6.21 -5.92
N CYS A 357 4.03 -7.53 -5.75
CA CYS A 357 5.16 -8.22 -5.15
C CYS A 357 6.40 -8.16 -6.08
N PRO A 358 7.62 -8.31 -5.54
CA PRO A 358 8.81 -8.59 -6.34
C PRO A 358 8.61 -9.80 -7.25
N ILE A 359 8.97 -9.66 -8.53
CA ILE A 359 8.96 -10.76 -9.51
C ILE A 359 10.36 -11.37 -9.53
N GLU A 360 10.50 -12.52 -8.87
CA GLU A 360 11.78 -13.20 -8.64
C GLU A 360 11.78 -14.64 -9.16
N ASN A 361 11.35 -14.80 -10.40
CA ASN A 361 11.26 -16.07 -11.12
C ASN A 361 12.10 -16.03 -12.41
N THR A 362 11.73 -16.80 -13.42
CA THR A 362 12.41 -16.84 -14.73
C THR A 362 11.62 -16.14 -15.84
N SER A 363 10.54 -15.43 -15.49
CA SER A 363 9.69 -14.75 -16.45
C SER A 363 10.41 -13.58 -17.15
N PRO A 364 9.89 -13.10 -18.30
CA PRO A 364 10.37 -11.87 -18.93
C PRO A 364 10.34 -10.61 -18.04
N LEU A 365 9.57 -10.65 -16.95
CA LEU A 365 9.46 -9.58 -15.96
C LEU A 365 10.29 -9.82 -14.69
N SER A 366 11.11 -10.87 -14.65
CA SER A 366 11.99 -11.16 -13.51
C SER A 366 12.97 -10.00 -13.21
N ASN A 367 13.40 -9.94 -11.94
CA ASN A 367 14.23 -8.88 -11.37
C ASN A 367 13.53 -7.51 -11.37
N THR A 368 12.20 -7.48 -11.28
CA THR A 368 11.45 -6.23 -11.21
C THR A 368 10.45 -6.21 -10.06
N ILE A 369 10.11 -5.00 -9.62
CA ILE A 369 8.85 -4.73 -8.94
C ILE A 369 8.03 -3.81 -9.86
N LEU A 370 6.77 -4.17 -10.11
CA LEU A 370 5.85 -3.31 -10.84
C LEU A 370 5.13 -2.41 -9.85
N PHE A 371 4.84 -1.19 -10.25
CA PHE A 371 3.98 -0.29 -9.48
C PHE A 371 3.24 0.64 -10.41
N SER A 372 2.10 1.15 -9.95
CA SER A 372 1.23 1.96 -10.77
C SER A 372 0.74 3.18 -10.04
N ASN A 373 0.59 4.27 -10.80
CA ASN A 373 -0.15 5.44 -10.34
C ASN A 373 -1.58 5.02 -10.01
N PHE A 374 -1.95 5.15 -8.74
CA PHE A 374 -3.21 4.69 -8.19
C PHE A 374 -4.43 5.23 -8.93
N PRO A 375 -4.51 6.53 -9.27
CA PRO A 375 -5.69 7.10 -9.91
C PRO A 375 -5.88 6.60 -11.34
N THR A 376 -4.85 6.54 -12.17
CA THR A 376 -5.00 6.32 -13.62
C THR A 376 -4.45 4.98 -14.10
N GLY A 377 -3.62 4.32 -13.29
CA GLY A 377 -3.04 3.02 -13.60
C GLY A 377 -1.87 3.08 -14.58
N ASP A 378 -1.21 4.23 -14.73
CA ASP A 378 0.09 4.32 -15.41
C ASP A 378 1.07 3.38 -14.71
N MET A 379 1.72 2.49 -15.46
CA MET A 379 2.62 1.49 -14.89
C MET A 379 4.07 1.93 -14.99
N TYR A 380 4.81 1.55 -13.95
CA TYR A 380 6.24 1.74 -13.80
C TYR A 380 6.85 0.45 -13.26
N TYR A 381 8.18 0.36 -13.34
CA TYR A 381 8.94 -0.66 -12.66
C TYR A 381 10.30 -0.14 -12.22
N SER A 382 10.86 -0.80 -11.22
CA SER A 382 12.26 -0.65 -10.80
C SER A 382 12.91 -2.03 -10.74
N LEU A 383 14.23 -2.06 -10.90
CA LEU A 383 15.00 -3.30 -10.85
C LEU A 383 15.28 -3.66 -9.39
N LEU A 384 15.03 -4.92 -9.00
CA LEU A 384 15.30 -5.38 -7.63
C LEU A 384 16.78 -5.32 -7.30
N SER A 385 17.64 -5.58 -8.29
CA SER A 385 19.09 -5.39 -8.16
C SER A 385 19.43 -3.96 -7.75
N GLU A 386 18.89 -2.94 -8.41
CA GLU A 386 19.15 -1.54 -8.04
C GLU A 386 18.60 -1.20 -6.66
N MET A 387 17.42 -1.71 -6.32
CA MET A 387 16.82 -1.47 -5.00
C MET A 387 17.68 -2.06 -3.87
N ARG A 388 18.24 -3.25 -4.07
CA ARG A 388 19.10 -3.92 -3.08
C ARG A 388 20.48 -3.27 -2.94
N PHE A 389 21.00 -2.64 -4.00
CA PHE A 389 22.25 -1.87 -3.95
C PHE A 389 22.07 -0.39 -3.54
N ALA A 390 20.83 0.09 -3.41
CA ALA A 390 20.54 1.46 -3.02
C ALA A 390 21.09 1.78 -1.63
N ASN A 391 21.82 2.87 -1.50
CA ASN A 391 22.29 3.36 -0.22
C ASN A 391 21.20 4.20 0.44
N THR A 392 20.55 3.61 1.43
CA THR A 392 19.34 4.15 2.08
C THR A 392 19.61 4.76 3.45
N THR A 393 20.87 4.85 3.87
CA THR A 393 21.28 5.40 5.17
C THR A 393 22.60 6.16 5.02
N GLY A 394 22.95 6.97 6.02
CA GLY A 394 24.22 7.71 6.03
C GLY A 394 24.06 9.13 5.52
N ALA A 395 25.17 9.73 5.07
CA ALA A 395 25.19 11.14 4.74
C ALA A 395 24.35 11.45 3.48
N PRO A 396 23.68 12.60 3.39
CA PRO A 396 22.79 12.93 2.27
C PRO A 396 23.39 12.76 0.87
N TRP A 397 24.68 13.08 0.70
CA TRP A 397 25.38 12.99 -0.59
C TRP A 397 25.74 11.55 -1.00
N GLN A 398 25.60 10.57 -0.09
CA GLN A 398 25.85 9.16 -0.36
C GLN A 398 24.56 8.40 -0.68
N LEU A 399 23.39 9.01 -0.46
CA LEU A 399 22.11 8.34 -0.65
C LEU A 399 21.86 8.07 -2.13
N SER A 400 21.26 6.91 -2.42
CA SER A 400 20.84 6.54 -3.76
C SER A 400 19.51 5.79 -3.72
N SER A 401 18.80 5.81 -4.86
CA SER A 401 17.54 5.09 -5.07
C SER A 401 17.59 4.40 -6.43
N ALA A 402 16.85 3.31 -6.57
CA ALA A 402 16.66 2.63 -7.83
C ALA A 402 15.96 3.54 -8.84
N ARG A 403 16.31 3.37 -10.11
CA ARG A 403 15.73 4.10 -11.23
C ARG A 403 14.30 3.62 -11.47
N VAL A 404 13.50 4.53 -12.01
CA VAL A 404 12.11 4.27 -12.38
C VAL A 404 12.00 4.19 -13.89
N PHE A 405 11.42 3.10 -14.38
CA PHE A 405 11.24 2.84 -15.80
C PHE A 405 9.76 2.73 -16.14
N ARG A 406 9.38 3.12 -17.35
CA ARG A 406 8.05 2.88 -17.93
C ARG A 406 8.10 1.66 -18.86
N PRO A 407 7.26 0.63 -18.67
CA PRO A 407 7.16 -0.49 -19.61
C PRO A 407 6.26 -0.14 -20.80
N ARG A 408 6.27 -0.99 -21.83
CA ARG A 408 5.22 -1.02 -22.86
C ARG A 408 4.12 -1.99 -22.42
N ILE A 409 2.86 -1.62 -22.52
CA ILE A 409 1.72 -2.45 -22.08
C ILE A 409 0.91 -2.87 -23.30
N PHE A 410 0.60 -4.16 -23.40
CA PHE A 410 -0.25 -4.74 -24.43
C PHE A 410 -1.40 -5.50 -23.78
N PHE A 411 -2.63 -5.14 -24.17
CA PHE A 411 -3.86 -5.72 -23.68
C PHE A 411 -4.48 -6.64 -24.73
N ASP A 412 -4.58 -7.92 -24.39
CA ASP A 412 -5.39 -8.90 -25.12
C ASP A 412 -6.86 -8.69 -24.75
N HIS A 413 -7.64 -8.22 -25.72
CA HIS A 413 -8.99 -7.70 -25.52
C HIS A 413 -10.10 -8.70 -25.86
N ASP A 414 -9.77 -9.83 -26.48
CA ASP A 414 -10.74 -10.83 -26.93
C ASP A 414 -10.31 -12.28 -26.62
N ASN A 415 -9.14 -12.49 -26.03
CA ASN A 415 -8.57 -13.80 -25.72
C ASN A 415 -8.44 -14.70 -26.97
N ASN A 416 -8.31 -14.09 -28.15
CA ASN A 416 -8.06 -14.76 -29.41
C ASN A 416 -6.58 -14.63 -29.78
N PRO A 417 -5.81 -15.73 -29.85
CA PRO A 417 -4.38 -15.67 -30.18
C PRO A 417 -4.08 -15.12 -31.58
N ASN A 418 -5.08 -15.06 -32.47
CA ASN A 418 -4.94 -14.51 -33.82
C ASN A 418 -5.23 -13.00 -33.90
N THR A 419 -5.77 -12.40 -32.83
CA THR A 419 -6.01 -10.95 -32.77
C THR A 419 -4.81 -10.27 -32.10
N PRO A 420 -4.15 -9.29 -32.78
CA PRO A 420 -3.06 -8.56 -32.15
C PRO A 420 -3.52 -7.80 -30.89
N PRO A 421 -2.77 -7.83 -29.78
CA PRO A 421 -3.15 -7.10 -28.59
C PRO A 421 -3.02 -5.59 -28.79
N ILE A 422 -3.87 -4.83 -28.10
CA ILE A 422 -3.89 -3.37 -28.19
C ILE A 422 -2.80 -2.79 -27.29
N ARG A 423 -1.99 -1.89 -27.83
CA ARG A 423 -1.05 -1.11 -27.01
C ARG A 423 -1.79 -0.06 -26.20
N VAL A 424 -1.59 -0.07 -24.89
CA VAL A 424 -2.16 0.92 -23.95
C VAL A 424 -1.05 1.57 -23.13
N GLN A 425 -1.34 2.70 -22.47
CA GLN A 425 -0.38 3.37 -21.58
C GLN A 425 -0.67 3.09 -20.10
N ARG A 426 -1.94 2.86 -19.77
CA ARG A 426 -2.43 2.77 -18.40
C ARG A 426 -3.68 1.91 -18.29
N LEU A 427 -3.97 1.42 -17.09
CA LEU A 427 -5.19 0.64 -16.84
C LEU A 427 -6.47 1.42 -17.17
N LEU A 428 -6.47 2.75 -17.03
CA LEU A 428 -7.63 3.58 -17.40
C LEU A 428 -8.03 3.41 -18.86
N ASP A 429 -7.07 3.27 -19.78
CA ASP A 429 -7.36 3.07 -21.21
C ASP A 429 -8.13 1.76 -21.41
N ILE A 430 -7.76 0.69 -20.69
CA ILE A 430 -8.46 -0.61 -20.72
C ILE A 430 -9.86 -0.50 -20.10
N VAL A 431 -10.01 0.23 -19.00
CA VAL A 431 -11.31 0.41 -18.32
C VAL A 431 -12.28 1.17 -19.21
N GLN A 432 -11.82 2.21 -19.91
CA GLN A 432 -12.65 3.05 -20.79
C GLN A 432 -13.07 2.35 -22.10
N MET A 433 -12.48 1.20 -22.43
CA MET A 433 -12.95 0.37 -23.56
C MET A 433 -14.33 -0.25 -23.30
N ASP A 434 -14.75 -0.40 -22.03
CA ASP A 434 -16.13 -0.79 -21.69
C ASP A 434 -17.01 0.48 -21.68
N PRO A 435 -18.08 0.54 -22.52
CA PRO A 435 -18.96 1.70 -22.60
C PRO A 435 -19.55 2.15 -21.25
N ARG A 436 -19.74 1.23 -20.29
CA ARG A 436 -20.23 1.56 -18.94
C ARG A 436 -19.27 2.46 -18.16
N PHE A 437 -17.99 2.49 -18.55
CA PHE A 437 -16.92 3.23 -17.87
C PHE A 437 -16.16 4.19 -18.80
N ALA A 438 -16.68 4.48 -19.99
CA ALA A 438 -16.02 5.35 -20.97
C ALA A 438 -15.72 6.77 -20.45
N SER A 439 -16.55 7.29 -19.53
CA SER A 439 -16.38 8.61 -18.90
C SER A 439 -15.58 8.59 -17.60
N GLU A 440 -15.13 7.41 -17.15
CA GLU A 440 -14.37 7.27 -15.92
C GLU A 440 -13.04 8.00 -16.03
N LYS A 441 -12.59 8.63 -14.94
CA LYS A 441 -11.32 9.39 -14.91
C LYS A 441 -10.30 8.77 -13.96
N ARG A 442 -10.72 7.72 -13.23
CA ARG A 442 -9.93 7.12 -12.16
C ARG A 442 -10.20 5.62 -12.06
N VAL A 443 -9.20 4.77 -11.88
CA VAL A 443 -9.31 3.31 -11.72
C VAL A 443 -9.07 2.81 -10.28
N ASP A 444 -8.30 3.55 -9.48
CA ASP A 444 -7.87 3.11 -8.14
C ASP A 444 -7.23 1.71 -8.14
N VAL A 445 -6.12 1.56 -8.86
CA VAL A 445 -5.50 0.26 -9.16
C VAL A 445 -5.14 -0.53 -7.89
N ARG A 446 -5.29 -1.85 -7.94
CA ARG A 446 -4.77 -2.78 -6.93
C ARG A 446 -3.97 -3.88 -7.60
N PHE A 447 -2.87 -4.27 -6.98
CA PHE A 447 -2.12 -5.47 -7.35
C PHE A 447 -2.53 -6.67 -6.49
N GLY A 448 -2.35 -7.85 -7.07
CA GLY A 448 -2.48 -9.15 -6.42
C GLY A 448 -1.35 -10.08 -6.85
N ARG A 449 -1.10 -11.12 -6.06
CA ARG A 449 -0.18 -12.20 -6.40
C ARG A 449 -0.91 -13.54 -6.36
N GLY A 450 -0.75 -14.32 -7.42
CA GLY A 450 -1.25 -15.69 -7.51
C GLY A 450 -0.33 -16.71 -6.84
N PRO A 451 -0.76 -17.97 -6.75
CA PRO A 451 -0.03 -19.02 -6.04
C PRO A 451 1.30 -19.39 -6.69
N SER A 452 1.44 -19.23 -8.01
CA SER A 452 2.69 -19.50 -8.74
C SER A 452 3.58 -18.25 -8.86
N GLY A 453 3.15 -17.12 -8.28
CA GLY A 453 3.84 -15.83 -8.40
C GLY A 453 3.33 -14.94 -9.52
N GLU A 454 2.21 -15.30 -10.15
CA GLU A 454 1.52 -14.48 -11.14
C GLU A 454 1.18 -13.11 -10.56
N ILE A 455 1.36 -12.05 -11.34
CA ILE A 455 0.91 -10.72 -10.95
C ILE A 455 -0.44 -10.43 -11.59
N TYR A 456 -1.36 -9.98 -10.75
CA TYR A 456 -2.64 -9.44 -11.15
C TYR A 456 -2.68 -7.95 -10.86
N TRP A 457 -3.43 -7.23 -11.67
CA TRP A 457 -3.87 -5.88 -11.35
C TRP A 457 -5.38 -5.76 -11.59
N SER A 458 -6.02 -4.83 -10.90
CA SER A 458 -7.48 -4.68 -10.91
C SER A 458 -7.88 -3.22 -10.69
N SER A 459 -9.13 -2.91 -10.99
CA SER A 459 -9.72 -1.58 -10.84
C SER A 459 -10.88 -1.60 -9.86
N LYS A 460 -10.95 -0.62 -8.96
CA LYS A 460 -12.12 -0.45 -8.08
C LYS A 460 -13.36 0.08 -8.80
N LYS A 461 -13.26 0.41 -10.08
CA LYS A 461 -14.38 1.00 -10.80
C LYS A 461 -15.22 0.00 -11.55
N ASN A 462 -14.63 -1.12 -11.97
CA ASN A 462 -15.32 -2.07 -12.84
C ASN A 462 -15.32 -3.50 -12.32
N GLY A 463 -14.71 -3.79 -11.16
CA GLY A 463 -14.71 -5.15 -10.59
C GLY A 463 -13.85 -6.16 -11.36
N ARG A 464 -13.07 -5.73 -12.35
CA ARG A 464 -12.25 -6.63 -13.19
C ARG A 464 -10.89 -6.90 -12.59
N ILE A 465 -10.45 -8.14 -12.77
CA ILE A 465 -9.12 -8.63 -12.43
C ILE A 465 -8.45 -9.02 -13.73
N TYR A 466 -7.26 -8.48 -13.96
CA TYR A 466 -6.48 -8.71 -15.16
C TYR A 466 -5.19 -9.42 -14.76
N LEU A 467 -4.86 -10.49 -15.48
CA LEU A 467 -3.62 -11.24 -15.32
C LEU A 467 -2.53 -10.56 -16.15
N ILE A 468 -1.34 -10.37 -15.57
CA ILE A 468 -0.13 -10.04 -16.31
C ILE A 468 0.50 -11.37 -16.75
N THR A 469 0.24 -11.78 -17.99
CA THR A 469 0.49 -13.16 -18.46
C THR A 469 1.97 -13.53 -18.50
N ASN A 470 2.83 -12.55 -18.76
CA ASN A 470 4.28 -12.74 -18.83
C ASN A 470 5.00 -12.43 -17.50
N SER A 471 4.27 -12.53 -16.38
CA SER A 471 4.84 -12.51 -15.03
C SER A 471 5.15 -13.91 -14.48
N MET A 472 4.76 -14.97 -15.20
CA MET A 472 5.04 -16.37 -14.89
C MET A 472 6.35 -16.85 -15.49
#